data_AF-A0AAN6Y1L7-F1
#
_entry.id   AF-A0AAN6Y1L7-F1
#
_cell.length_a   1.000
_cell.length_b   1.000
_cell.length_c   1.000
_cell.angle_alpha   90.00
_cell.angle_beta   90.00
_cell.angle_gamma   90.00
#
_symmetry.space_group_name_H-M   'P 1'
#
loop_
_entity.id
_entity.type
_entity.pdbx_description
1 polymer ?
#
loop_
_entity_poly.entity_id
_entity_poly.type
_entity_poly.pdbx_seq_one_letter_code
_entity_poly.pdbx_strand_id
1 'polypeptide(L)'
;MEPKVDMTQSLAVRSKRTQRQNKKLAKKSLRASNTGPPLGICDLPSDLFLPIVCLLEPRDIITLSRVNGPIRDFIISEEKYIARQVIRLRYDCLAKCFLRPVLMRDVDPAYHQGLMSAGRPEDPLKTHKRIFHHIQEPDPSVVCTCLTCVQRWNSLCIVLDFAHWQRYLDNGTPIPIVPRGAAPEWNRKLLQSNAKIVLGSLHSDLFYARILQKHLSSITGSIQRHSQNKGNRRKRFRMTDDDVQRGTSDFLERSGPPTIDFPHNRDNYYMLEAFLPNRGWITERNAWVYVPEDQHEKDLEIAVMWEEWAKRRQAEARRLAATQPEQINRSS
;
A
#
# COMPACT_ATOMS: atom_id res chain seq x y z
N MET A 1 -59.57 -55.32 7.03
CA MET A 1 -58.57 -55.95 6.16
C MET A 1 -57.25 -55.23 6.39
N GLU A 2 -56.30 -55.90 7.03
CA GLU A 2 -54.99 -55.34 7.40
C GLU A 2 -54.01 -55.36 6.21
N PRO A 3 -53.08 -54.39 6.09
CA PRO A 3 -52.19 -54.25 4.95
C PRO A 3 -51.00 -55.20 5.03
N LYS A 4 -50.74 -55.97 3.96
CA LYS A 4 -49.56 -56.84 3.85
C LYS A 4 -48.30 -55.98 3.70
N VAL A 5 -47.41 -56.07 4.70
CA VAL A 5 -46.07 -55.50 4.67
C VAL A 5 -45.18 -56.36 3.77
N ASP A 6 -44.52 -55.72 2.80
CA ASP A 6 -43.59 -56.36 1.88
C ASP A 6 -42.28 -56.72 2.62
N MET A 7 -42.03 -58.02 2.77
CA MET A 7 -40.91 -58.61 3.52
C MET A 7 -39.76 -59.06 2.60
N THR A 8 -39.64 -58.51 1.39
CA THR A 8 -38.54 -58.90 0.50
C THR A 8 -37.22 -58.30 0.96
N GLN A 9 -36.28 -59.17 1.38
CA GLN A 9 -34.87 -58.80 1.54
C GLN A 9 -34.30 -58.31 0.21
N SER A 10 -33.52 -57.23 0.25
CA SER A 10 -32.87 -56.67 -0.94
C SER A 10 -31.89 -57.66 -1.55
N LEU A 11 -32.17 -58.07 -2.78
CA LEU A 11 -31.33 -58.99 -3.55
C LEU A 11 -29.95 -58.38 -3.78
N ALA A 12 -28.90 -59.04 -3.29
CA ALA A 12 -27.52 -58.65 -3.55
C ALA A 12 -27.18 -58.86 -5.04
N VAL A 13 -27.29 -57.81 -5.84
CA VAL A 13 -26.99 -57.83 -7.28
C VAL A 13 -25.49 -58.06 -7.52
N ARG A 14 -25.09 -59.33 -7.54
CA ARG A 14 -23.74 -59.81 -7.87
C ARG A 14 -23.55 -59.89 -9.39
N SER A 15 -23.72 -58.77 -10.09
CA SER A 15 -23.32 -58.70 -11.50
C SER A 15 -21.80 -58.50 -11.61
N LYS A 16 -21.17 -59.09 -12.63
CA LYS A 16 -19.75 -58.84 -12.93
C LYS A 16 -19.46 -57.34 -13.14
N ARG A 17 -20.47 -56.56 -13.57
CA ARG A 17 -20.37 -55.11 -13.76
C ARG A 17 -20.34 -54.36 -12.42
N THR A 18 -21.21 -54.69 -11.47
CA THR A 18 -21.20 -54.13 -10.10
C THR A 18 -19.94 -54.52 -9.34
N GLN A 19 -19.44 -55.76 -9.48
CA GLN A 19 -18.15 -56.14 -8.91
C GLN A 19 -16.96 -55.37 -9.51
N ARG A 20 -16.95 -55.11 -10.82
CA ARG A 20 -15.91 -54.29 -11.47
C ARG A 20 -15.98 -52.83 -11.01
N GLN A 21 -17.17 -52.27 -10.85
CA GLN A 21 -17.36 -50.91 -10.36
C GLN A 21 -16.97 -50.79 -8.87
N ASN A 22 -17.36 -51.75 -8.03
CA ASN A 22 -16.95 -51.80 -6.62
C ASN A 22 -15.45 -52.03 -6.47
N LYS A 23 -14.82 -52.87 -7.32
CA LYS A 23 -13.35 -52.99 -7.36
C LYS A 23 -12.66 -51.71 -7.83
N LYS A 24 -13.27 -50.94 -8.75
CA LYS A 24 -12.73 -49.65 -9.21
C LYS A 24 -12.87 -48.56 -8.13
N LEU A 25 -13.99 -48.54 -7.41
CA LEU A 25 -14.23 -47.66 -6.26
C LEU A 25 -13.34 -48.02 -5.07
N ALA A 26 -13.23 -49.30 -4.74
CA ALA A 26 -12.32 -49.79 -3.69
C ALA A 26 -10.85 -49.51 -4.03
N LYS A 27 -10.44 -49.65 -5.29
CA LYS A 27 -9.08 -49.23 -5.73
C LYS A 27 -8.88 -47.71 -5.66
N LYS A 28 -9.93 -46.90 -5.89
CA LYS A 28 -9.87 -45.44 -5.71
C LYS A 28 -9.79 -45.06 -4.23
N SER A 29 -10.58 -45.70 -3.37
CA SER A 29 -10.54 -45.44 -1.92
C SER A 29 -9.25 -45.92 -1.29
N LEU A 30 -8.70 -47.07 -1.71
CA LEU A 30 -7.37 -47.54 -1.33
C LEU A 30 -6.26 -46.60 -1.83
N ARG A 31 -6.38 -46.00 -3.02
CA ARG A 31 -5.42 -44.97 -3.47
C ARG A 31 -5.53 -43.66 -2.70
N ALA A 32 -6.72 -43.33 -2.21
CA ALA A 32 -6.95 -42.15 -1.37
C ALA A 32 -6.51 -42.36 0.09
N SER A 33 -6.52 -43.61 0.59
CA SER A 33 -6.06 -43.95 1.94
C SER A 33 -4.57 -44.33 2.01
N ASN A 34 -3.92 -44.53 0.87
CA ASN A 34 -2.51 -44.92 0.74
C ASN A 34 -1.66 -43.78 0.15
N THR A 35 -2.06 -42.53 0.36
CA THR A 35 -1.16 -41.38 0.24
C THR A 35 -0.15 -41.50 1.37
N GLY A 36 1.08 -41.89 1.03
CA GLY A 36 2.22 -41.85 1.94
C GLY A 36 2.49 -40.43 2.47
N PRO A 37 3.60 -40.20 3.19
CA PRO A 37 3.99 -38.85 3.60
C PRO A 37 3.95 -37.90 2.39
N PRO A 38 3.54 -36.63 2.57
CA PRO A 38 3.42 -35.67 1.47
C PRO A 38 4.72 -35.66 0.67
N LEU A 39 4.63 -35.92 -0.63
CA LEU A 39 5.81 -36.06 -1.49
C LEU A 39 6.39 -34.69 -1.86
N GLY A 40 5.60 -33.62 -1.71
CA GLY A 40 6.05 -32.24 -1.88
C GLY A 40 5.16 -31.20 -1.20
N ILE A 41 5.57 -29.94 -1.32
CA ILE A 41 4.91 -28.79 -0.69
C ILE A 41 3.44 -28.62 -1.10
N CYS A 42 3.06 -29.11 -2.28
CA CYS A 42 1.69 -29.05 -2.79
C CYS A 42 0.76 -30.12 -2.20
N ASP A 43 1.32 -31.14 -1.52
CA ASP A 43 0.55 -32.18 -0.84
C ASP A 43 0.27 -31.81 0.63
N LEU A 44 0.76 -30.66 1.09
CA LEU A 44 0.52 -30.16 2.44
C LEU A 44 -0.93 -29.68 2.58
N PRO A 45 -1.61 -29.95 3.71
CA PRO A 45 -2.85 -29.30 4.07
C PRO A 45 -2.69 -27.78 4.11
N SER A 46 -3.77 -27.05 3.78
CA SER A 46 -3.81 -25.58 3.83
C SER A 46 -3.36 -25.03 5.19
N ASP A 47 -3.71 -25.73 6.28
CA ASP A 47 -3.38 -25.33 7.65
C ASP A 47 -1.88 -25.35 7.95
N LEU A 48 -1.10 -26.15 7.22
CA LEU A 48 0.37 -26.18 7.33
C LEU A 48 1.03 -25.29 6.29
N PHE A 49 0.46 -25.20 5.09
CA PHE A 49 1.00 -24.37 4.03
C PHE A 49 0.86 -22.87 4.34
N LEU A 50 -0.28 -22.45 4.88
CA LEU A 50 -0.57 -21.04 5.16
C LEU A 50 0.43 -20.40 6.14
N PRO A 51 0.73 -20.99 7.31
CA PRO A 51 1.76 -20.45 8.21
C PRO A 51 3.14 -20.36 7.55
N ILE A 52 3.52 -21.35 6.74
CA ILE A 52 4.81 -21.33 6.02
C ILE A 52 4.87 -20.11 5.09
N VAL A 53 3.81 -19.88 4.30
CA VAL A 53 3.72 -18.73 3.39
C VAL A 53 3.77 -17.40 4.16
N CYS A 54 3.11 -17.31 5.32
CA CYS A 54 3.11 -16.12 6.18
C CYS A 54 4.50 -15.80 6.77
N LEU A 55 5.43 -16.77 6.83
CA LEU A 55 6.81 -16.54 7.28
C LEU A 55 7.71 -15.99 6.16
N LEU A 56 7.30 -16.10 4.89
CA LEU A 56 8.07 -15.62 3.75
C LEU A 56 8.00 -14.08 3.63
N GLU A 57 8.99 -13.51 2.93
CA GLU A 57 8.93 -12.09 2.57
C GLU A 57 7.94 -11.85 1.41
N PRO A 58 7.32 -10.66 1.29
CA PRO A 58 6.38 -10.38 0.20
C PRO A 58 6.94 -10.64 -1.20
N ARG A 59 8.23 -10.34 -1.44
CA ARG A 59 8.92 -10.68 -2.70
C ARG A 59 8.87 -12.18 -3.00
N ASP A 60 9.11 -13.00 -2.01
CA ASP A 60 9.19 -14.45 -2.18
C ASP A 60 7.81 -15.05 -2.34
N ILE A 61 6.79 -14.52 -1.64
CA ILE A 61 5.39 -14.89 -1.84
C ILE A 61 4.94 -14.60 -3.28
N ILE A 62 5.27 -13.42 -3.82
CA ILE A 62 4.97 -13.06 -5.21
C ILE A 62 5.75 -13.91 -6.21
N THR A 63 6.94 -14.37 -5.85
CA THR A 63 7.74 -15.27 -6.70
C THR A 63 7.15 -16.68 -6.66
N LEU A 64 6.74 -17.13 -5.48
CA LEU A 64 6.11 -18.43 -5.23
C LEU A 64 4.78 -18.57 -5.99
N SER A 65 4.00 -17.50 -6.09
CA SER A 65 2.75 -17.49 -6.88
C SER A 65 2.97 -17.62 -8.40
N ARG A 66 4.22 -17.59 -8.88
CA ARG A 66 4.56 -17.81 -10.29
C ARG A 66 5.07 -19.23 -10.56
N VAL A 67 5.26 -20.04 -9.52
CA VAL A 67 5.83 -21.39 -9.64
C VAL A 67 4.84 -22.34 -10.31
N ASN A 68 3.58 -22.35 -9.86
CA ASN A 68 2.52 -23.15 -10.47
C ASN A 68 1.13 -22.54 -10.24
N GLY A 69 0.13 -23.02 -11.00
CA GLY A 69 -1.26 -22.56 -10.92
C GLY A 69 -1.90 -22.76 -9.54
N PRO A 70 -1.86 -23.98 -8.95
CA PRO A 70 -2.50 -24.23 -7.66
C PRO A 70 -2.00 -23.32 -6.52
N ILE A 71 -0.69 -23.10 -6.42
CA ILE A 71 -0.11 -22.21 -5.42
C ILE A 71 -0.51 -20.75 -5.71
N ARG A 72 -0.56 -20.35 -6.99
CA ARG A 72 -1.03 -19.02 -7.37
C ARG A 72 -2.46 -18.78 -6.91
N ASP A 73 -3.35 -19.72 -7.21
CA ASP A 73 -4.77 -19.62 -6.90
C ASP A 73 -4.98 -19.58 -5.38
N PHE A 74 -4.23 -20.40 -4.62
CA PHE A 74 -4.23 -20.38 -3.17
C PHE A 74 -3.76 -19.02 -2.59
N ILE A 75 -2.64 -18.48 -3.10
CA ILE A 75 -2.12 -17.19 -2.62
C ILE A 75 -3.08 -16.05 -2.94
N ILE A 76 -3.74 -16.09 -4.11
CA ILE A 76 -4.74 -15.09 -4.49
C ILE A 76 -6.01 -15.21 -3.64
N SER A 77 -6.47 -16.43 -3.34
CA SER A 77 -7.67 -16.61 -2.50
C SER A 77 -7.45 -16.15 -1.06
N GLU A 78 -6.28 -16.43 -0.50
CA GLU A 78 -5.92 -16.07 0.88
C GLU A 78 -5.13 -14.76 1.01
N GLU A 79 -5.07 -13.95 -0.05
CA GLU A 79 -4.19 -12.78 -0.18
C GLU A 79 -4.30 -11.85 1.04
N LYS A 80 -5.53 -11.49 1.41
CA LYS A 80 -5.79 -10.54 2.50
C LYS A 80 -5.28 -11.06 3.84
N TYR A 81 -5.46 -12.35 4.11
CA TYR A 81 -5.00 -12.97 5.35
C TYR A 81 -3.47 -13.01 5.38
N ILE A 82 -2.85 -13.52 4.31
CA ILE A 82 -1.39 -13.64 4.19
C ILE A 82 -0.75 -12.27 4.35
N ALA A 83 -1.20 -11.27 3.57
CA ALA A 83 -0.64 -9.93 3.62
C ALA A 83 -0.78 -9.30 5.01
N ARG A 84 -1.93 -9.44 5.66
CA ARG A 84 -2.14 -8.93 7.02
C ARG A 84 -1.19 -9.57 8.03
N GLN A 85 -0.99 -10.90 7.98
CA GLN A 85 -0.06 -11.58 8.89
C GLN A 85 1.37 -11.14 8.65
N VAL A 86 1.80 -11.08 7.39
CA VAL A 86 3.16 -10.65 7.02
C VAL A 86 3.42 -9.20 7.45
N ILE A 87 2.47 -8.30 7.20
CA ILE A 87 2.56 -6.90 7.61
C ILE A 87 2.65 -6.79 9.13
N ARG A 88 1.78 -7.48 9.88
CA ARG A 88 1.81 -7.45 11.34
C ARG A 88 3.11 -8.02 11.91
N LEU A 89 3.64 -9.09 11.30
CA LEU A 89 4.85 -9.76 11.78
C LEU A 89 6.12 -8.95 11.50
N ARG A 90 6.19 -8.25 10.36
CA ARG A 90 7.44 -7.66 9.86
C ARG A 90 7.41 -6.14 9.72
N TYR A 91 6.26 -5.56 9.45
CA TYR A 91 6.14 -4.17 8.99
C TYR A 91 5.13 -3.35 9.80
N ASP A 92 4.83 -3.73 11.05
CA ASP A 92 3.79 -3.10 11.87
C ASP A 92 3.99 -1.59 12.03
N CYS A 93 5.21 -1.14 12.36
CA CYS A 93 5.53 0.28 12.48
C CYS A 93 5.38 1.02 11.15
N LEU A 94 5.84 0.40 10.04
CA LEU A 94 5.74 1.00 8.71
C LEU A 94 4.28 1.10 8.24
N ALA A 95 3.45 0.11 8.55
CA ALA A 95 2.04 0.11 8.17
C ALA A 95 1.28 1.28 8.79
N LYS A 96 1.58 1.63 10.04
CA LYS A 96 1.00 2.81 10.74
C LYS A 96 1.46 4.13 10.11
N CYS A 97 2.71 4.20 9.64
CA CYS A 97 3.24 5.40 8.99
C CYS A 97 2.67 5.60 7.57
N PHE A 98 2.49 4.50 6.83
CA PHE A 98 2.19 4.50 5.40
C PHE A 98 0.79 3.99 5.11
N LEU A 99 -0.23 4.70 5.58
CA LEU A 99 -1.61 4.39 5.24
C LEU A 99 -1.85 4.53 3.73
N ARG A 100 -2.76 3.72 3.18
CA ARG A 100 -3.10 3.74 1.76
C ARG A 100 -4.09 4.87 1.43
N PRO A 101 -3.94 5.53 0.27
CA PRO A 101 -5.01 6.33 -0.33
C PRO A 101 -6.27 5.48 -0.57
N VAL A 102 -7.43 6.13 -0.52
CA VAL A 102 -8.71 5.50 -0.83
C VAL A 102 -9.02 5.68 -2.32
N LEU A 103 -9.59 4.67 -2.97
CA LEU A 103 -10.02 4.76 -4.35
C LEU A 103 -11.28 5.61 -4.45
N MET A 104 -11.41 6.40 -5.52
CA MET A 104 -12.56 7.31 -5.69
C MET A 104 -13.90 6.53 -5.73
N ARG A 105 -13.89 5.30 -6.25
CA ARG A 105 -15.06 4.41 -6.28
C ARG A 105 -15.58 4.00 -4.90
N ASP A 106 -14.72 4.05 -3.88
CA ASP A 106 -15.04 3.63 -2.50
C ASP A 106 -15.42 4.85 -1.63
N VAL A 107 -15.33 6.08 -2.17
CA VAL A 107 -15.78 7.32 -1.53
C VAL A 107 -17.25 7.55 -1.84
N ASP A 108 -18.02 8.02 -0.87
CA ASP A 108 -19.43 8.36 -1.06
C ASP A 108 -19.61 9.44 -2.16
N PRO A 109 -20.50 9.20 -3.16
CA PRO A 109 -20.79 10.13 -4.25
C PRO A 109 -21.10 11.57 -3.82
N ALA A 110 -21.63 11.79 -2.62
CA ALA A 110 -21.90 13.12 -2.09
C ALA A 110 -20.65 14.01 -2.04
N TYR A 111 -19.46 13.42 -1.84
CA TYR A 111 -18.19 14.14 -1.74
C TYR A 111 -17.49 14.32 -3.09
N HIS A 112 -17.93 13.63 -4.15
CA HIS A 112 -17.19 13.59 -5.43
C HIS A 112 -17.08 14.97 -6.07
N GLN A 113 -18.15 15.77 -6.04
CA GLN A 113 -18.14 17.11 -6.63
C GLN A 113 -17.14 18.03 -5.91
N GLY A 114 -17.14 18.05 -4.58
CA GLY A 114 -16.19 18.84 -3.79
C GLY A 114 -14.74 18.45 -4.00
N LEU A 115 -14.46 17.15 -4.19
CA LEU A 115 -13.11 16.63 -4.45
C LEU A 115 -12.62 16.89 -5.87
N MET A 116 -13.51 16.89 -6.87
CA MET A 116 -13.19 17.13 -8.27
C MET A 116 -13.25 18.61 -8.67
N SER A 117 -13.95 19.44 -7.88
CA SER A 117 -14.18 20.84 -8.23
C SER A 117 -12.87 21.65 -8.29
N ALA A 118 -12.72 22.44 -9.35
CA ALA A 118 -11.66 23.43 -9.50
C ALA A 118 -11.76 24.59 -8.48
N GLY A 119 -12.82 24.60 -7.66
CA GLY A 119 -13.14 25.61 -6.65
C GLY A 119 -12.45 25.41 -5.29
N ARG A 120 -11.59 24.40 -5.14
CA ARG A 120 -10.72 24.30 -3.96
C ARG A 120 -9.90 25.61 -3.87
N PRO A 121 -10.04 26.40 -2.79
CA PRO A 121 -9.35 27.69 -2.69
C PRO A 121 -7.87 27.48 -2.96
N GLU A 122 -7.24 28.35 -3.73
CA GLU A 122 -5.82 28.22 -4.07
C GLU A 122 -4.97 28.14 -2.79
N ASP A 123 -4.19 27.09 -2.59
CA ASP A 123 -4.56 25.96 -1.72
C ASP A 123 -3.27 25.65 -0.94
N PRO A 124 -3.24 25.41 0.38
CA PRO A 124 -2.05 24.84 1.02
C PRO A 124 -1.57 23.58 0.28
N LEU A 125 -2.50 22.83 -0.31
CA LEU A 125 -2.21 21.70 -1.20
C LEU A 125 -1.67 22.10 -2.58
N LYS A 126 -1.99 23.26 -3.18
CA LYS A 126 -1.36 23.72 -4.44
C LYS A 126 0.11 24.07 -4.19
N THR A 127 0.41 24.60 -3.00
CA THR A 127 1.78 24.79 -2.53
C THR A 127 2.48 23.43 -2.45
N HIS A 128 1.90 22.42 -1.79
CA HIS A 128 2.48 21.07 -1.77
C HIS A 128 2.50 20.33 -3.13
N LYS A 129 1.52 20.55 -4.02
CA LYS A 129 1.42 19.95 -5.37
C LYS A 129 2.53 20.45 -6.30
N ARG A 130 2.92 21.72 -6.20
CA ARG A 130 4.00 22.32 -7.03
C ARG A 130 5.41 22.06 -6.50
N ILE A 131 5.57 21.50 -5.30
CA ILE A 131 6.89 21.35 -4.67
C ILE A 131 7.64 20.09 -5.14
N PHE A 132 6.95 19.00 -5.48
CA PHE A 132 7.62 17.73 -5.76
C PHE A 132 7.81 17.48 -7.27
N HIS A 133 9.02 17.75 -7.78
CA HIS A 133 9.37 17.42 -9.18
C HIS A 133 9.59 15.91 -9.45
N HIS A 134 9.63 15.11 -8.39
CA HIS A 134 9.96 13.69 -8.43
C HIS A 134 8.78 12.79 -8.01
N ILE A 135 7.56 13.32 -8.00
CA ILE A 135 6.34 12.58 -7.69
C ILE A 135 5.31 12.85 -8.78
N GLN A 136 4.63 11.81 -9.25
CA GLN A 136 3.49 11.95 -10.15
C GLN A 136 2.22 12.19 -9.32
N GLU A 137 1.38 13.12 -9.74
CA GLU A 137 0.10 13.39 -9.10
C GLU A 137 -0.88 12.22 -9.25
N PRO A 138 -1.74 11.96 -8.24
CA PRO A 138 -2.79 10.96 -8.35
C PRO A 138 -3.85 11.40 -9.37
N ASP A 139 -4.38 10.45 -10.14
CA ASP A 139 -5.49 10.70 -11.04
C ASP A 139 -6.79 10.91 -10.23
N PRO A 140 -7.42 12.10 -10.30
CA PRO A 140 -8.63 12.42 -9.54
C PRO A 140 -9.83 11.55 -9.92
N SER A 141 -9.82 10.90 -11.08
CA SER A 141 -10.89 9.98 -11.48
C SER A 141 -10.79 8.61 -10.81
N VAL A 142 -9.59 8.23 -10.34
CA VAL A 142 -9.31 6.89 -9.82
C VAL A 142 -9.07 6.90 -8.31
N VAL A 143 -8.39 7.93 -7.79
CA VAL A 143 -7.96 8.03 -6.39
C VAL A 143 -8.58 9.26 -5.74
N CYS A 144 -9.00 9.13 -4.48
CA CYS A 144 -9.49 10.25 -3.70
C CYS A 144 -8.41 11.34 -3.58
N THR A 145 -8.80 12.60 -3.79
CA THR A 145 -7.91 13.77 -3.76
C THR A 145 -8.07 14.61 -2.51
N CYS A 146 -8.65 14.08 -1.43
CA CYS A 146 -8.62 14.74 -0.12
C CYS A 146 -7.17 14.95 0.35
N LEU A 147 -6.94 15.87 1.28
CA LEU A 147 -5.59 16.23 1.75
C LEU A 147 -4.81 15.00 2.21
N THR A 148 -5.42 14.18 3.06
CA THR A 148 -4.87 12.92 3.55
C THR A 148 -4.54 11.93 2.43
N CYS A 149 -5.41 11.72 1.44
CA CYS A 149 -5.13 10.76 0.36
C CYS A 149 -4.01 11.23 -0.56
N VAL A 150 -3.91 12.54 -0.83
CA VAL A 150 -2.78 13.11 -1.58
C VAL A 150 -1.47 12.94 -0.81
N GLN A 151 -1.47 13.18 0.50
CA GLN A 151 -0.30 12.97 1.35
C GLN A 151 0.13 11.50 1.39
N ARG A 152 -0.82 10.58 1.60
CA ARG A 152 -0.59 9.13 1.57
C ARG A 152 -0.02 8.66 0.24
N TRP A 153 -0.54 9.20 -0.88
CA TRP A 153 -0.04 8.91 -2.22
C TRP A 153 1.42 9.37 -2.38
N ASN A 154 1.70 10.63 -2.02
CA ASN A 154 3.04 11.20 -2.09
C ASN A 154 4.02 10.41 -1.24
N SER A 155 3.65 10.02 -0.01
CA SER A 155 4.47 9.18 0.86
C SER A 155 4.85 7.85 0.21
N LEU A 156 3.90 7.15 -0.43
CA LEU A 156 4.18 5.88 -1.11
C LEU A 156 5.05 6.07 -2.37
N CYS A 157 4.86 7.15 -3.11
CA CYS A 157 5.72 7.49 -4.25
C CYS A 157 7.17 7.80 -3.82
N ILE A 158 7.35 8.56 -2.73
CA ILE A 158 8.68 8.88 -2.17
C ILE A 158 9.39 7.61 -1.74
N VAL A 159 8.69 6.67 -1.08
CA VAL A 159 9.27 5.38 -0.69
C VAL A 159 9.83 4.64 -1.90
N LEU A 160 9.09 4.61 -3.01
CA LEU A 160 9.52 3.92 -4.22
C LEU A 160 10.66 4.65 -4.94
N ASP A 161 10.62 5.98 -5.01
CA ASP A 161 11.71 6.77 -5.61
C ASP A 161 12.99 6.65 -4.76
N PHE A 162 12.88 6.75 -3.44
CA PHE A 162 14.00 6.54 -2.51
C PHE A 162 14.61 5.14 -2.68
N ALA A 163 13.77 4.09 -2.75
CA ALA A 163 14.24 2.73 -2.98
C ALA A 163 14.91 2.53 -4.34
N HIS A 164 14.49 3.28 -5.37
CA HIS A 164 15.16 3.26 -6.68
C HIS A 164 16.59 3.82 -6.60
N TRP A 165 16.78 4.91 -5.85
CA TRP A 165 18.07 5.60 -5.73
C TRP A 165 19.01 5.01 -4.67
N GLN A 166 18.56 4.06 -3.86
CA GLN A 166 19.35 3.47 -2.78
C GLN A 166 20.74 3.00 -3.24
N ARG A 167 20.84 2.35 -4.41
CA ARG A 167 22.13 1.89 -4.96
C ARG A 167 23.10 3.04 -5.26
N TYR A 168 22.58 4.18 -5.72
CA TYR A 168 23.41 5.37 -5.95
C TYR A 168 23.94 5.93 -4.64
N LEU A 169 23.07 6.02 -3.63
CA LEU A 169 23.41 6.51 -2.30
C LEU A 169 24.44 5.63 -1.61
N ASP A 170 24.30 4.31 -1.70
CA ASP A 170 25.19 3.34 -1.07
C ASP A 170 26.58 3.31 -1.72
N ASN A 171 26.63 3.53 -3.04
CA ASN A 171 27.89 3.61 -3.80
C ASN A 171 28.52 5.00 -3.78
N GLY A 172 27.88 6.00 -3.15
CA GLY A 172 28.33 7.41 -3.21
C GLY A 172 28.30 8.01 -4.61
N THR A 173 27.51 7.44 -5.52
CA THR A 173 27.33 7.97 -6.88
C THR A 173 26.28 9.08 -6.85
N PRO A 174 26.53 10.25 -7.46
CA PRO A 174 25.57 11.33 -7.45
C PRO A 174 24.29 10.94 -8.22
N ILE A 175 23.14 11.22 -7.62
CA ILE A 175 21.82 11.13 -8.25
C ILE A 175 21.77 12.15 -9.41
N PRO A 176 21.33 11.75 -10.62
CA PRO A 176 21.16 12.66 -11.74
C PRO A 176 20.20 13.82 -11.42
N ILE A 177 20.68 15.04 -11.59
CA ILE A 177 19.90 16.26 -11.41
C ILE A 177 19.07 16.51 -12.66
N VAL A 178 17.78 16.76 -12.48
CA VAL A 178 16.89 17.18 -13.57
C VAL A 178 17.00 18.70 -13.75
N PRO A 179 17.41 19.20 -14.93
CA PRO A 179 17.45 20.63 -15.18
C PRO A 179 16.07 21.28 -15.02
N ARG A 180 16.02 22.53 -14.56
CA ARG A 180 14.74 23.25 -14.41
C ARG A 180 14.03 23.33 -15.76
N GLY A 181 12.72 23.04 -15.77
CA GLY A 181 11.90 23.05 -16.98
C GLY A 181 12.10 21.86 -17.92
N ALA A 182 13.06 20.97 -17.65
CA ALA A 182 13.24 19.75 -18.43
C ALA A 182 12.46 18.58 -17.81
N ALA A 183 11.85 17.77 -18.66
CA ALA A 183 11.20 16.52 -18.27
C ALA A 183 11.88 15.35 -19.00
N PRO A 184 13.09 14.93 -18.58
CA PRO A 184 13.82 13.90 -19.28
C PRO A 184 13.05 12.58 -19.25
N GLU A 185 13.17 11.82 -20.33
CA GLU A 185 12.35 10.62 -20.55
C GLU A 185 12.53 9.58 -19.45
N TRP A 186 13.76 9.41 -18.95
CA TRP A 186 14.06 8.50 -17.85
C TRP A 186 13.27 8.87 -16.58
N ASN A 187 13.14 10.16 -16.28
CA ASN A 187 12.44 10.62 -15.08
C ASN A 187 10.94 10.37 -15.24
N ARG A 188 10.38 10.72 -16.40
CA ARG A 188 8.96 10.45 -16.70
C ARG A 188 8.62 8.96 -16.58
N LYS A 189 9.47 8.07 -17.12
CA LYS A 189 9.29 6.61 -17.00
C LYS A 189 9.36 6.14 -15.55
N LEU A 190 10.29 6.67 -14.76
CA LEU A 190 10.40 6.34 -13.34
C LEU A 190 9.16 6.76 -12.56
N LEU A 191 8.68 8.00 -12.76
CA LEU A 191 7.47 8.52 -12.12
C LEU A 191 6.23 7.68 -12.47
N GLN A 192 6.05 7.35 -13.75
CA GLN A 192 4.95 6.51 -14.22
C GLN A 192 5.03 5.09 -13.65
N SER A 193 6.24 4.52 -13.56
CA SER A 193 6.45 3.21 -12.95
C SER A 193 6.09 3.21 -11.46
N ASN A 194 6.52 4.23 -10.72
CA ASN A 194 6.21 4.37 -9.30
C ASN A 194 4.70 4.53 -9.09
N ALA A 195 4.05 5.43 -9.83
CA ALA A 195 2.61 5.63 -9.78
C ALA A 195 1.82 4.33 -10.08
N LYS A 196 2.27 3.55 -11.08
CA LYS A 196 1.65 2.26 -11.42
C LYS A 196 1.75 1.24 -10.27
N ILE A 197 2.90 1.20 -9.59
CA ILE A 197 3.10 0.30 -8.43
C ILE A 197 2.20 0.75 -7.26
N VAL A 198 2.13 2.05 -6.97
CA VAL A 198 1.23 2.58 -5.93
C VAL A 198 -0.23 2.28 -6.26
N LEU A 199 -0.67 2.51 -7.49
CA LEU A 199 -2.04 2.18 -7.91
C LEU A 199 -2.33 0.67 -7.78
N GLY A 200 -1.36 -0.18 -8.10
CA GLY A 200 -1.47 -1.63 -7.91
C GLY A 200 -1.60 -2.03 -6.44
N SER A 201 -0.96 -1.33 -5.52
CA SER A 201 -1.03 -1.62 -4.07
C SER A 201 -2.35 -1.21 -3.42
N LEU A 202 -3.14 -0.36 -4.10
CA LEU A 202 -4.52 -0.06 -3.69
C LEU A 202 -5.47 -1.23 -3.95
N HIS A 203 -5.12 -2.10 -4.90
CA HIS A 203 -5.93 -3.26 -5.29
C HIS A 203 -5.44 -4.58 -4.68
N SER A 204 -4.16 -4.66 -4.30
CA SER A 204 -3.51 -5.86 -3.79
C SER A 204 -2.77 -5.55 -2.48
N ASP A 205 -3.14 -6.25 -1.42
CA ASP A 205 -2.52 -6.14 -0.10
C ASP A 205 -1.08 -6.69 -0.12
N LEU A 206 -0.80 -7.70 -0.95
CA LEU A 206 0.56 -8.22 -1.13
C LEU A 206 1.48 -7.21 -1.84
N PHE A 207 0.97 -6.47 -2.82
CA PHE A 207 1.74 -5.38 -3.44
C PHE A 207 2.00 -4.24 -2.47
N TYR A 208 1.05 -3.92 -1.58
CA TYR A 208 1.31 -2.98 -0.50
C TYR A 208 2.39 -3.47 0.46
N ALA A 209 2.32 -4.72 0.93
CA ALA A 209 3.36 -5.33 1.75
C ALA A 209 4.74 -5.30 1.05
N ARG A 210 4.77 -5.46 -0.28
CA ARG A 210 6.00 -5.38 -1.06
C ARG A 210 6.60 -3.96 -1.08
N ILE A 211 5.78 -2.91 -1.08
CA ILE A 211 6.26 -1.52 -0.93
C ILE A 211 6.91 -1.35 0.44
N LEU A 212 6.26 -1.83 1.51
CA LEU A 212 6.82 -1.76 2.87
C LEU A 212 8.15 -2.53 2.99
N GLN A 213 8.24 -3.72 2.40
CA GLN A 213 9.50 -4.48 2.34
C GLN A 213 10.61 -3.70 1.64
N LYS A 214 10.32 -3.06 0.50
CA LYS A 214 11.30 -2.20 -0.19
C LYS A 214 11.76 -1.06 0.70
N HIS A 215 10.82 -0.40 1.37
CA HIS A 215 11.13 0.72 2.25
C HIS A 215 12.01 0.31 3.43
N LEU A 216 11.66 -0.81 4.08
CA LEU A 216 12.46 -1.33 5.19
C LEU A 216 13.90 -1.56 4.75
N SER A 217 14.10 -2.21 3.59
CA SER A 217 15.44 -2.41 3.03
C SER A 217 16.19 -1.11 2.78
N SER A 218 15.52 -0.06 2.26
CA SER A 218 16.12 1.26 2.05
C SER A 218 16.47 1.98 3.36
N ILE A 219 15.62 1.88 4.38
CA ILE A 219 15.89 2.42 5.72
C ILE A 219 17.08 1.70 6.33
N THR A 220 17.09 0.37 6.33
CA THR A 220 18.17 -0.45 6.89
C THR A 220 19.50 -0.11 6.22
N GLY A 221 19.56 -0.08 4.89
CA GLY A 221 20.77 0.29 4.16
C GLY A 221 21.22 1.72 4.46
N SER A 222 20.29 2.67 4.56
CA SER A 222 20.61 4.07 4.87
C SER A 222 21.14 4.23 6.29
N ILE A 223 20.51 3.61 7.30
CA ILE A 223 21.01 3.63 8.68
C ILE A 223 22.41 3.00 8.76
N GLN A 224 22.64 1.88 8.08
CA GLN A 224 23.97 1.24 8.02
C GLN A 224 25.00 2.20 7.42
N ARG A 225 24.72 2.78 6.25
CA ARG A 225 25.58 3.78 5.59
C ARG A 225 25.92 4.96 6.50
N HIS A 226 24.91 5.54 7.15
CA HIS A 226 25.11 6.66 8.06
C HIS A 226 25.89 6.26 9.32
N SER A 227 25.71 5.04 9.82
CA SER A 227 26.45 4.54 10.98
C SER A 227 27.94 4.28 10.71
N GLN A 228 28.30 3.99 9.46
CA GLN A 228 29.68 3.78 9.00
C GLN A 228 30.41 5.09 8.67
N ASN A 229 29.68 6.20 8.53
CA ASN A 229 30.26 7.49 8.20
C ASN A 229 31.07 8.05 9.39
N LYS A 230 32.41 8.08 9.25
CA LYS A 230 33.35 8.56 10.29
C LYS A 230 33.08 10.01 10.74
N GLY A 231 32.45 10.82 9.88
CA GLY A 231 32.10 12.22 10.17
C GLY A 231 30.86 12.41 11.02
N ASN A 232 29.93 11.44 11.04
CA ASN A 232 28.70 11.51 11.85
C ASN A 232 28.70 10.43 12.94
N ARG A 233 29.11 10.80 14.15
CA ARG A 233 29.20 9.86 15.28
C ARG A 233 27.85 9.60 15.98
N ARG A 234 26.78 10.32 15.62
CA ARG A 234 25.49 10.21 16.30
C ARG A 234 24.67 9.08 15.67
N LYS A 235 24.56 7.94 16.36
CA LYS A 235 23.61 6.87 16.03
C LYS A 235 22.21 7.32 16.43
N ARG A 236 21.43 7.76 15.45
CA ARG A 236 20.06 8.25 15.66
C ARG A 236 19.05 7.12 15.83
N PHE A 237 19.20 6.02 15.09
CA PHE A 237 18.42 4.80 15.26
C PHE A 237 19.23 3.69 15.93
N ARG A 238 18.63 2.99 16.89
CA ARG A 238 19.24 1.82 17.56
C ARG A 238 18.87 0.53 16.84
N MET A 239 19.52 0.29 15.70
CA MET A 239 19.40 -0.93 14.91
C MET A 239 20.59 -1.86 15.18
N THR A 240 20.31 -3.14 15.45
CA THR A 240 21.31 -4.20 15.66
C THR A 240 21.43 -5.10 14.42
N ASP A 241 22.46 -5.93 14.35
CA ASP A 241 22.59 -6.91 13.26
C ASP A 241 21.48 -7.97 13.28
N ASP A 242 20.95 -8.31 14.45
CA ASP A 242 19.78 -9.19 14.61
C ASP A 242 18.51 -8.55 14.02
N ASP A 243 18.30 -7.23 14.21
CA ASP A 243 17.18 -6.52 13.58
C ASP A 243 17.27 -6.59 12.04
N VAL A 244 18.49 -6.47 11.49
CA VAL A 244 18.76 -6.60 10.05
C VAL A 244 18.46 -8.00 9.54
N GLN A 245 18.89 -9.04 10.28
CA GLN A 245 18.65 -10.43 9.92
C GLN A 245 17.18 -10.82 10.00
N ARG A 246 16.45 -10.33 11.01
CA ARG A 246 15.01 -10.58 11.15
C ARG A 246 14.19 -9.90 10.08
N GLY A 247 14.68 -8.77 9.56
CA GLY A 247 13.98 -8.00 8.53
C GLY A 247 12.63 -7.47 9.06
N THR A 248 12.60 -7.00 10.30
CA THR A 248 11.41 -6.41 10.94
C THR A 248 11.60 -4.92 11.20
N SER A 249 10.48 -4.19 11.26
CA SER A 249 10.46 -2.74 11.54
C SER A 249 10.53 -2.39 13.03
N ASP A 250 10.69 -3.36 13.93
CA ASP A 250 10.53 -3.16 15.38
C ASP A 250 11.53 -2.17 15.98
N PHE A 251 12.73 -2.10 15.40
CA PHE A 251 13.76 -1.16 15.85
C PHE A 251 13.34 0.31 15.62
N LEU A 252 12.38 0.59 14.73
CA LEU A 252 11.87 1.93 14.46
C LEU A 252 10.94 2.46 15.55
N GLU A 253 10.40 1.59 16.40
CA GLU A 253 9.57 1.94 17.58
C GLU A 253 10.42 2.29 18.81
N ARG A 254 11.74 2.10 18.74
CA ARG A 254 12.68 2.48 19.80
C ARG A 254 12.93 3.99 19.75
N SER A 255 14.18 4.42 19.93
CA SER A 255 14.58 5.82 19.81
C SER A 255 14.97 6.15 18.36
N GLY A 256 14.50 7.30 17.88
CA GLY A 256 14.82 7.85 16.57
C GLY A 256 14.32 9.28 16.43
N PRO A 257 14.84 10.06 15.48
CA PRO A 257 14.28 11.37 15.15
C PRO A 257 12.87 11.20 14.55
N PRO A 258 11.93 12.11 14.87
CA PRO A 258 10.70 12.20 14.11
C PRO A 258 11.01 12.64 12.68
N THR A 259 10.29 12.09 11.70
CA THR A 259 10.34 12.59 10.34
C THR A 259 9.27 13.67 10.22
N ILE A 260 9.67 14.93 10.41
CA ILE A 260 8.75 16.06 10.35
C ILE A 260 8.55 16.51 8.89
N ASP A 261 9.61 16.47 8.08
CA ASP A 261 9.61 17.05 6.74
C ASP A 261 9.58 16.01 5.62
N PHE A 262 8.81 16.31 4.58
CA PHE A 262 8.79 15.53 3.34
C PHE A 262 10.04 15.82 2.51
N PRO A 263 10.72 14.80 1.97
CA PRO A 263 11.78 15.00 0.97
C PRO A 263 11.23 15.71 -0.26
N HIS A 264 11.54 16.99 -0.44
CA HIS A 264 11.01 17.82 -1.54
C HIS A 264 11.78 17.62 -2.84
N ASN A 265 13.06 17.32 -2.75
CA ASN A 265 13.92 16.95 -3.87
C ASN A 265 14.71 15.67 -3.56
N ARG A 266 15.38 15.11 -4.56
CA ARG A 266 16.19 13.90 -4.39
C ARG A 266 17.48 14.16 -3.60
N ASP A 267 17.93 15.41 -3.50
CA ASP A 267 19.10 15.76 -2.68
C ASP A 267 18.81 15.57 -1.18
N ASN A 268 17.55 15.68 -0.76
CA ASN A 268 17.15 15.34 0.60
C ASN A 268 17.47 13.87 0.95
N TYR A 269 17.55 12.97 -0.04
CA TYR A 269 17.81 11.54 0.20
C TYR A 269 19.21 11.25 0.75
N TYR A 270 20.21 12.09 0.49
CA TYR A 270 21.56 11.89 1.02
C TYR A 270 21.63 11.99 2.54
N MET A 271 20.74 12.80 3.14
CA MET A 271 20.69 13.02 4.59
C MET A 271 19.58 12.20 5.27
N LEU A 272 18.82 11.43 4.49
CA LEU A 272 17.66 10.69 4.95
C LEU A 272 18.09 9.30 5.44
N GLU A 273 18.03 9.11 6.76
CA GLU A 273 18.22 7.79 7.38
C GLU A 273 16.95 6.95 7.36
N ALA A 274 15.82 7.56 7.72
CA ALA A 274 14.51 6.94 7.65
C ALA A 274 13.44 7.98 7.32
N PHE A 275 12.51 7.61 6.44
CA PHE A 275 11.32 8.39 6.12
C PHE A 275 10.11 7.74 6.74
N LEU A 276 9.56 8.34 7.79
CA LEU A 276 8.45 7.77 8.56
C LEU A 276 7.40 8.86 8.77
N PRO A 277 6.58 9.15 7.73
CA PRO A 277 5.56 10.16 7.80
C PRO A 277 4.47 9.72 8.78
N ASN A 278 3.62 10.67 9.20
CA ASN A 278 2.46 10.41 10.04
C ASN A 278 2.78 9.85 11.44
N ARG A 279 4.01 10.02 11.93
CA ARG A 279 4.37 9.74 13.32
C ARG A 279 5.10 10.91 13.96
N GLY A 280 4.88 11.09 15.26
CA GLY A 280 5.56 12.09 16.09
C GLY A 280 5.89 11.52 17.46
N TRP A 281 6.94 12.04 18.08
CA TRP A 281 7.27 11.70 19.46
C TRP A 281 6.59 12.70 20.41
N ILE A 282 5.78 12.21 21.34
CA ILE A 282 5.16 13.04 22.39
C ILE A 282 5.94 12.81 23.68
N THR A 283 6.67 13.82 24.13
CA THR A 283 7.54 13.75 25.32
C THR A 283 6.75 13.43 26.58
N GLU A 284 5.54 13.99 26.74
CA GLU A 284 4.68 13.79 27.90
C GLU A 284 4.19 12.35 28.03
N ARG A 285 4.00 11.67 26.90
CA ARG A 285 3.57 10.26 26.84
C ARG A 285 4.73 9.29 26.74
N ASN A 286 5.94 9.80 26.50
CA ASN A 286 7.14 9.02 26.22
C ASN A 286 6.91 7.92 25.19
N ALA A 287 6.15 8.25 24.14
CA ALA A 287 5.67 7.28 23.15
C ALA A 287 5.53 7.90 21.75
N TRP A 288 5.64 7.05 20.74
CA TRP A 288 5.28 7.37 19.37
C TRP A 288 3.76 7.50 19.24
N VAL A 289 3.31 8.58 18.62
CA VAL A 289 1.91 8.80 18.27
C VAL A 289 1.79 8.90 16.76
N TYR A 290 0.75 8.26 16.24
CA TYR A 290 0.47 8.17 14.82
C TYR A 290 -0.73 9.03 14.45
N VAL A 291 -0.78 9.51 13.21
CA VAL A 291 -1.95 10.20 12.68
C VAL A 291 -3.13 9.22 12.72
N PRO A 292 -4.30 9.65 13.23
CA PRO A 292 -5.50 8.81 13.28
C PRO A 292 -5.92 8.26 11.92
N GLU A 293 -6.46 7.05 11.90
CA GLU A 293 -6.99 6.43 10.67
C GLU A 293 -8.19 7.22 10.12
N ASP A 294 -8.99 7.81 11.01
CA ASP A 294 -10.21 8.59 10.74
C ASP A 294 -9.97 9.99 10.15
N GLN A 295 -8.71 10.35 9.90
CA GLN A 295 -8.36 11.65 9.33
C GLN A 295 -8.90 11.81 7.90
N HIS A 296 -9.09 10.70 7.18
CA HIS A 296 -9.65 10.72 5.83
C HIS A 296 -11.08 11.27 5.84
N GLU A 297 -11.91 10.79 6.74
CA GLU A 297 -13.32 11.14 6.90
C GLU A 297 -13.47 12.61 7.27
N LYS A 298 -12.65 13.11 8.20
CA LYS A 298 -12.59 14.54 8.55
C LYS A 298 -12.23 15.41 7.36
N ASP A 299 -11.26 14.97 6.54
CA ASP A 299 -10.86 15.72 5.35
C ASP A 299 -11.94 15.72 4.25
N LEU A 300 -12.80 14.69 4.18
CA LEU A 300 -13.95 14.66 3.27
C LEU A 300 -15.00 15.71 3.67
N GLU A 301 -15.30 15.82 4.96
CA GLU A 301 -16.22 16.85 5.49
C GLU A 301 -15.71 18.26 5.19
N ILE A 302 -14.41 18.50 5.39
CA ILE A 302 -13.77 19.78 5.05
C ILE A 302 -13.89 20.10 3.56
N ALA A 303 -13.75 19.10 2.68
CA ALA A 303 -13.87 19.29 1.24
C ALA A 303 -15.28 19.77 0.82
N VAL A 304 -16.34 19.25 1.46
CA VAL A 304 -17.73 19.69 1.24
C VAL A 304 -17.93 21.12 1.72
N MET A 305 -17.45 21.45 2.93
CA MET A 305 -17.53 22.82 3.43
C MET A 305 -16.88 23.82 2.47
N TRP A 306 -15.73 23.47 1.89
CA TRP A 306 -15.05 24.32 0.91
C TRP A 306 -15.83 24.48 -0.40
N GLU A 307 -16.48 23.42 -0.87
CA GLU A 307 -17.35 23.50 -2.04
C GLU A 307 -18.51 24.47 -1.80
N GLU A 308 -19.17 24.37 -0.66
CA GLU A 308 -20.25 25.29 -0.28
C GLU A 308 -19.76 26.74 -0.21
N TRP A 309 -18.59 26.96 0.40
CA TRP A 309 -17.96 28.28 0.46
C TRP A 309 -17.63 28.83 -0.92
N ALA A 310 -17.13 28.00 -1.83
CA ALA A 310 -16.83 28.38 -3.20
C ALA A 310 -18.11 28.76 -3.97
N LYS A 311 -19.19 27.97 -3.82
CA LYS A 311 -20.51 28.28 -4.40
C LYS A 311 -21.05 29.63 -3.89
N ARG A 312 -20.94 29.89 -2.58
CA ARG A 312 -21.35 31.18 -1.97
C ARG A 312 -20.55 32.35 -2.54
N ARG A 313 -19.22 32.24 -2.61
CA ARG A 313 -18.35 33.27 -3.20
C ARG A 313 -18.65 33.52 -4.68
N GLN A 314 -18.90 32.48 -5.47
CA GLN A 314 -19.29 32.64 -6.88
C GLN A 314 -20.65 33.32 -7.01
N ALA A 315 -21.62 32.98 -6.16
CA ALA A 315 -22.93 33.63 -6.15
C ALA A 315 -22.82 35.11 -5.76
N GLU A 316 -21.98 35.45 -4.78
CA GLU A 316 -21.70 36.83 -4.37
C GLU A 316 -20.98 37.62 -5.46
N ALA A 317 -19.96 37.06 -6.10
CA ALA A 317 -19.26 37.69 -7.22
C ALA A 317 -20.20 37.94 -8.42
N ARG A 318 -21.09 36.99 -8.73
CA ARG A 318 -22.12 37.17 -9.77
C ARG A 318 -23.12 38.26 -9.42
N ARG A 319 -23.53 38.36 -8.14
CA ARG A 319 -24.40 39.44 -7.68
C ARG A 319 -23.70 40.79 -7.83
N LEU A 320 -22.46 40.92 -7.36
CA LEU A 320 -21.67 42.16 -7.47
C LEU A 320 -21.41 42.58 -8.92
N ALA A 321 -21.17 41.62 -9.82
CA ALA A 321 -21.04 41.88 -11.25
C ALA A 321 -22.36 42.36 -11.89
N ALA A 322 -23.51 41.87 -11.41
CA ALA A 322 -24.82 42.31 -11.88
C ALA A 322 -25.24 43.69 -11.36
N THR A 323 -24.67 44.17 -10.25
CA THR A 323 -24.94 45.51 -9.68
C THR A 323 -24.01 46.62 -10.15
N GLN A 324 -23.06 46.37 -11.06
CA GLN A 324 -22.28 47.43 -11.74
C GLN A 324 -22.93 47.78 -13.09
N PRO A 325 -23.80 48.82 -13.18
CA PRO A 325 -24.25 49.31 -14.46
C PRO A 325 -23.11 50.02 -15.20
N GLU A 326 -23.04 49.80 -16.52
CA GLU A 326 -22.11 50.42 -17.47
C GLU A 326 -22.03 51.95 -17.28
N GLN A 327 -21.02 52.44 -16.56
CA GLN A 327 -20.54 53.82 -16.71
C GLN A 327 -19.55 53.88 -17.88
N ILE A 328 -20.01 53.51 -19.08
CA ILE A 328 -19.28 53.76 -20.34
C ILE A 328 -20.31 54.23 -21.36
N ASN A 329 -20.79 55.47 -21.20
CA ASN A 329 -21.28 56.31 -22.31
C ASN A 329 -21.73 57.68 -21.77
N ARG A 330 -20.78 58.53 -21.36
CA ARG A 330 -20.97 60.00 -21.31
C ARG A 330 -19.63 60.71 -21.54
N SER A 331 -19.21 60.73 -22.79
CA SER A 331 -18.32 61.77 -23.32
C SER A 331 -18.81 62.06 -24.74
N SER A 332 -19.79 62.96 -24.81
CA SER A 332 -20.15 63.73 -26.01
C SER A 332 -19.52 65.10 -25.91
#